data_AF-X1KPG3-F1
#
_entry.id   AF-X1KPG3-F1
#
_cell.length_a   1.000
_cell.length_b   1.000
_cell.length_c   1.000
_cell.angle_alpha   90.00
_cell.angle_beta   90.00
_cell.angle_gamma   90.00
#
_symmetry.space_group_name_H-M   'P 1'
#
loop_
_entity.id
_entity.type
_entity.pdbx_description
1 polymer ?
#
loop_
_entity_poly.entity_id
_entity_poly.type
_entity_poly.pdbx_seq_one_letter_code
_entity_poly.pdbx_strand_id
1 'polypeptide(L)'
;DAHLEGAYLFDAYLEGAYLLDTHLEGANLSSAHLEGAYLFDAKFSPDTKLEDADWGNYILGWEKKGHFGIAEGVYRCLKLWYTTAGMYDIAAKFYYREKEANRKGLKLFSKSSWNHRLAAEFMRAVFGYGEQWLNILFLIAVVIFGLAAAYYFWGSFSSSSFWDTLYYSAVSFTALGYGQWAPQPTGWAKVAGAAEAIIGVFMMALLLVTFVRKWTR
;
A
#
# COMPACT_ATOMS: atom_id res chain seq x y z
N ASP A 1 13.11 -11.59 30.43
CA ASP A 1 11.76 -12.19 30.50
C ASP A 1 10.97 -11.49 31.58
N ALA A 2 9.89 -10.83 31.19
CA ALA A 2 8.94 -10.21 32.09
C ALA A 2 7.59 -10.93 31.95
N HIS A 3 6.97 -11.23 33.09
CA HIS A 3 5.71 -11.96 33.21
C HIS A 3 4.61 -10.96 33.59
N LEU A 4 3.82 -10.57 32.59
CA LEU A 4 2.74 -9.59 32.71
C LEU A 4 1.40 -10.21 32.26
N GLU A 5 1.27 -11.53 32.36
CA GLU A 5 0.06 -12.26 32.05
C GLU A 5 -1.10 -11.74 32.91
N GLY A 6 -2.22 -11.36 32.28
CA GLY A 6 -3.37 -10.79 32.98
C GLY A 6 -3.12 -9.43 33.66
N ALA A 7 -1.97 -8.77 33.41
CA ALA A 7 -1.66 -7.49 34.04
C ALA A 7 -2.63 -6.38 33.59
N TYR A 8 -2.98 -5.49 34.52
CA TYR A 8 -3.75 -4.29 34.23
C TYR A 8 -2.80 -3.15 33.86
N LEU A 9 -2.63 -2.92 32.56
CA LEU A 9 -1.78 -1.87 31.96
C LEU A 9 -2.65 -0.86 31.18
N PHE A 10 -3.89 -0.68 31.61
CA PHE A 10 -4.81 0.31 31.04
C PHE A 10 -4.22 1.71 31.17
N ASP A 11 -4.18 2.48 30.08
CA ASP A 11 -3.64 3.85 30.05
C ASP A 11 -2.16 3.93 30.51
N ALA A 12 -1.42 2.83 30.40
CA ALA A 12 -0.02 2.78 30.81
C ALA A 12 0.88 3.52 29.81
N TYR A 13 1.80 4.33 30.33
CA TYR A 13 2.87 4.98 29.58
C TYR A 13 4.03 4.00 29.33
N LEU A 14 4.02 3.37 28.15
CA LEU A 14 4.99 2.36 27.72
C LEU A 14 5.78 2.81 26.48
N GLU A 15 5.88 4.13 26.25
CA GLU A 15 6.60 4.70 25.12
C GLU A 15 8.08 4.35 25.20
N GLY A 16 8.61 3.77 24.12
CA GLY A 16 9.99 3.30 24.08
C GLY A 16 10.31 2.14 25.03
N ALA A 17 9.31 1.54 25.68
CA ALA A 17 9.51 0.45 26.65
C ALA A 17 10.13 -0.78 25.98
N TYR A 18 11.00 -1.47 26.72
CA TYR A 18 11.63 -2.71 26.30
C TYR A 18 10.79 -3.90 26.77
N LEU A 19 9.83 -4.30 25.94
CA LEU A 19 8.92 -5.42 26.15
C LEU A 19 9.37 -6.64 25.33
N LEU A 20 10.67 -6.95 25.43
CA LEU A 20 11.31 -8.06 24.73
C LEU A 20 10.98 -9.36 25.47
N ASP A 21 10.63 -10.41 24.71
CA ASP A 21 10.29 -11.74 25.27
C ASP A 21 9.27 -11.65 26.43
N THR A 22 8.39 -10.66 26.38
CA THR A 22 7.45 -10.36 27.47
C THR A 22 6.17 -11.14 27.24
N HIS A 23 5.72 -11.80 28.30
CA HIS A 23 4.47 -12.52 28.34
C HIS A 23 3.34 -11.55 28.65
N LEU A 24 2.52 -11.23 27.64
CA LEU A 24 1.39 -10.29 27.73
C LEU A 24 0.05 -11.00 27.56
N GLU A 25 0.01 -12.33 27.64
CA GLU A 25 -1.20 -13.12 27.45
C GLU A 25 -2.29 -12.69 28.45
N GLY A 26 -3.43 -12.21 27.92
CA GLY A 26 -4.55 -11.71 28.72
C GLY A 26 -4.33 -10.37 29.41
N ALA A 27 -3.19 -9.70 29.17
CA ALA A 27 -2.93 -8.37 29.70
C ALA A 27 -3.91 -7.35 29.12
N ASN A 28 -4.32 -6.37 29.94
CA ASN A 28 -5.13 -5.25 29.50
C ASN A 28 -4.23 -4.07 29.16
N LEU A 29 -3.93 -3.86 27.88
CA LEU A 29 -3.17 -2.73 27.32
C LEU A 29 -4.10 -1.74 26.59
N SER A 30 -5.39 -1.75 26.89
CA SER A 30 -6.33 -0.80 26.28
C SER A 30 -5.90 0.63 26.62
N SER A 31 -5.91 1.51 25.61
CA SER A 31 -5.45 2.90 25.72
C SER A 31 -3.98 3.08 26.17
N ALA A 32 -3.17 2.02 26.23
CA ALA A 32 -1.76 2.16 26.59
C ALA A 32 -0.97 2.91 25.50
N HIS A 33 -0.03 3.75 25.93
CA HIS A 33 0.87 4.46 25.03
C HIS A 33 2.08 3.58 24.69
N LEU A 34 2.12 3.05 23.46
CA LEU A 34 3.12 2.09 22.98
C LEU A 34 4.03 2.71 21.89
N GLU A 35 4.10 4.04 21.79
CA GLU A 35 4.89 4.69 20.75
C GLU A 35 6.37 4.26 20.85
N GLY A 36 6.91 3.68 19.78
CA GLY A 36 8.31 3.28 19.75
C GLY A 36 8.67 2.13 20.70
N ALA A 37 7.71 1.41 21.27
CA ALA A 37 7.97 0.24 22.11
C ALA A 37 8.74 -0.86 21.34
N TYR A 38 9.53 -1.64 22.07
CA TYR A 38 10.30 -2.77 21.56
C TYR A 38 9.61 -4.07 21.96
N LEU A 39 8.80 -4.63 21.06
CA LEU A 39 7.96 -5.82 21.29
C LEU A 39 8.49 -7.08 20.57
N PHE A 40 9.82 -7.23 20.48
CA PHE A 40 10.38 -8.41 19.81
C PHE A 40 10.07 -9.66 20.64
N ASP A 41 9.49 -10.65 19.97
CA ASP A 41 9.02 -11.92 20.54
C ASP A 41 8.06 -11.77 21.75
N ALA A 42 7.37 -10.62 21.84
CA ALA A 42 6.30 -10.43 22.81
C ALA A 42 5.15 -11.40 22.49
N LYS A 43 4.66 -12.09 23.51
CA LYS A 43 3.61 -13.10 23.37
C LYS A 43 2.25 -12.47 23.63
N PHE A 44 1.42 -12.48 22.59
CA PHE A 44 0.05 -12.01 22.64
C PHE A 44 -0.90 -13.20 22.55
N SER A 45 -1.96 -13.18 23.35
CA SER A 45 -3.11 -14.06 23.19
C SER A 45 -4.30 -13.30 22.58
N PRO A 46 -5.30 -13.99 22.01
CA PRO A 46 -6.57 -13.35 21.62
C PRO A 46 -7.24 -12.58 22.76
N ASP A 47 -6.99 -12.96 24.01
CA ASP A 47 -7.55 -12.34 25.22
C ASP A 47 -6.81 -11.07 25.66
N THR A 48 -5.65 -10.78 25.06
CA THR A 48 -4.85 -9.57 25.37
C THR A 48 -5.59 -8.36 24.84
N LYS A 49 -5.94 -7.37 25.66
CA LYS A 49 -6.69 -6.21 25.18
C LYS A 49 -5.74 -5.15 24.65
N LEU A 50 -5.72 -4.95 23.33
CA LEU A 50 -4.96 -3.89 22.65
C LEU A 50 -5.90 -2.90 21.93
N GLU A 51 -7.15 -2.85 22.36
CA GLU A 51 -8.17 -1.92 21.86
C GLU A 51 -7.76 -0.49 22.19
N ASP A 52 -7.81 0.39 21.19
CA ASP A 52 -7.45 1.81 21.31
C ASP A 52 -6.03 2.09 21.83
N ALA A 53 -5.11 1.14 21.74
CA ALA A 53 -3.71 1.38 22.08
C ALA A 53 -3.10 2.47 21.19
N ASP A 54 -2.38 3.41 21.82
CA ASP A 54 -1.76 4.53 21.11
C ASP A 54 -0.37 4.14 20.60
N TRP A 55 -0.29 3.95 19.29
CA TRP A 55 0.96 3.64 18.59
C TRP A 55 1.67 4.88 18.03
N GLY A 56 1.11 6.08 18.25
CA GLY A 56 1.52 7.33 17.61
C GLY A 56 1.58 7.20 16.09
N ASN A 57 2.81 7.25 15.54
CA ASN A 57 3.06 7.13 14.09
C ASN A 57 3.13 5.69 13.55
N TYR A 58 2.81 4.68 14.38
CA TYR A 58 2.98 3.25 14.08
C TYR A 58 4.44 2.83 13.83
N ILE A 59 5.40 3.65 14.28
CA ILE A 59 6.83 3.40 14.13
C ILE A 59 7.35 2.77 15.42
N LEU A 60 7.72 1.49 15.36
CA LEU A 60 8.26 0.76 16.50
C LEU A 60 9.74 1.10 16.74
N GLY A 61 10.21 0.85 17.96
CA GLY A 61 11.59 1.18 18.35
C GLY A 61 12.64 0.50 17.49
N TRP A 62 12.38 -0.73 17.05
CA TRP A 62 13.26 -1.49 16.16
C TRP A 62 13.41 -0.86 14.77
N GLU A 63 12.34 -0.26 14.23
CA GLU A 63 12.41 0.48 12.97
C GLU A 63 13.26 1.76 13.14
N LYS A 64 13.09 2.49 14.27
CA LYS A 64 13.89 3.69 14.58
C LYS A 64 15.40 3.36 14.66
N LYS A 65 15.76 2.16 15.13
CA LYS A 65 17.16 1.67 15.19
C LYS A 65 17.69 1.08 13.88
N GLY A 66 16.87 0.97 12.83
CA GLY A 66 17.27 0.39 11.54
C GLY A 66 17.31 -1.15 11.51
N HIS A 67 16.76 -1.81 12.53
CA HIS A 67 16.63 -3.27 12.59
C HIS A 67 15.33 -3.73 11.90
N PHE A 68 15.30 -3.59 10.58
CA PHE A 68 14.09 -3.81 9.80
C PHE A 68 13.55 -5.24 9.81
N GLY A 69 14.42 -6.26 9.89
CA GLY A 69 13.97 -7.66 9.95
C GLY A 69 13.25 -8.01 11.25
N ILE A 70 13.70 -7.42 12.36
CA ILE A 70 13.03 -7.55 13.67
C ILE A 70 11.70 -6.80 13.63
N ALA A 71 11.71 -5.56 13.13
CA ALA A 71 10.50 -4.76 12.99
C ALA A 71 9.43 -5.46 12.13
N GLU A 72 9.81 -6.09 11.02
CA GLU A 72 8.90 -6.89 10.17
C GLU A 72 8.19 -7.99 10.98
N GLY A 73 8.95 -8.76 11.77
CA GLY A 73 8.39 -9.82 12.60
C GLY A 73 7.34 -9.29 13.58
N VAL A 74 7.65 -8.18 14.25
CA VAL A 74 6.73 -7.55 15.21
C VAL A 74 5.48 -7.01 14.52
N TYR A 75 5.63 -6.31 13.38
CA TYR A 75 4.49 -5.81 12.62
C TYR A 75 3.57 -6.93 12.13
N ARG A 76 4.14 -8.07 11.74
CA ARG A 76 3.36 -9.25 11.35
C ARG A 76 2.54 -9.80 12.51
N CYS A 77 3.11 -9.90 13.71
CA CYS A 77 2.41 -10.37 14.90
C CYS A 77 1.27 -9.41 15.28
N LEU A 78 1.53 -8.09 15.32
CA LEU A 78 0.51 -7.07 15.61
C LEU A 78 -0.62 -7.10 14.58
N LYS A 79 -0.29 -7.17 13.28
CA LYS A 79 -1.28 -7.29 12.21
C LYS A 79 -2.17 -8.53 12.40
N LEU A 80 -1.60 -9.69 12.71
CA LEU A 80 -2.37 -10.92 12.93
C LEU A 80 -3.32 -10.75 14.11
N TRP A 81 -2.84 -10.20 15.23
CA TRP A 81 -3.66 -9.94 16.40
C TRP A 81 -4.83 -9.00 16.07
N TYR A 82 -4.57 -7.84 15.48
CA TYR A 82 -5.62 -6.87 15.11
C TYR A 82 -6.61 -7.42 14.07
N THR A 83 -6.16 -8.32 13.19
CA THR A 83 -7.05 -9.00 12.24
C THR A 83 -7.97 -9.97 12.97
N THR A 84 -7.45 -10.72 13.94
CA THR A 84 -8.25 -11.64 14.78
C THR A 84 -9.23 -10.88 15.68
N ALA A 85 -8.86 -9.69 16.16
CA ALA A 85 -9.73 -8.80 16.93
C ALA A 85 -10.81 -8.08 16.08
N GLY A 86 -10.80 -8.23 14.75
CA GLY A 86 -11.76 -7.57 13.85
C GLY A 86 -11.47 -6.09 13.57
N MET A 87 -10.35 -5.55 14.04
CA MET A 87 -9.94 -4.15 13.87
C MET A 87 -9.15 -3.97 12.57
N TYR A 88 -9.83 -4.10 11.43
CA TYR A 88 -9.19 -4.15 10.11
C TYR A 88 -8.45 -2.86 9.72
N ASP A 89 -8.90 -1.70 10.18
CA ASP A 89 -8.24 -0.41 9.90
C ASP A 89 -6.84 -0.31 10.52
N ILE A 90 -6.69 -0.76 11.76
CA ILE A 90 -5.41 -0.76 12.46
C ILE A 90 -4.51 -1.86 11.89
N ALA A 91 -5.07 -3.04 11.63
CA ALA A 91 -4.35 -4.13 10.96
C ALA A 91 -3.77 -3.70 9.60
N ALA A 92 -4.51 -2.90 8.82
CA ALA A 92 -4.06 -2.35 7.55
C ALA A 92 -2.84 -1.43 7.70
N LYS A 93 -2.81 -0.58 8.73
CA LYS A 93 -1.65 0.30 9.02
C LYS A 93 -0.40 -0.53 9.36
N PHE A 94 -0.56 -1.58 10.16
CA PHE A 94 0.56 -2.50 10.47
C PHE A 94 1.01 -3.32 9.26
N TYR A 95 0.09 -3.73 8.39
CA TYR A 95 0.44 -4.38 7.13
C TYR A 95 1.27 -3.47 6.21
N TYR A 96 0.89 -2.19 6.10
CA TYR A 96 1.67 -1.21 5.34
C TYR A 96 3.09 -1.08 5.90
N ARG A 97 3.23 -0.95 7.22
CA ARG A 97 4.54 -0.83 7.90
C ARG A 97 5.38 -2.10 7.80
N GLU A 98 4.77 -3.30 7.88
CA GLU A 98 5.43 -4.58 7.64
C GLU A 98 6.09 -4.60 6.25
N LYS A 99 5.36 -4.17 5.21
CA LYS A 99 5.88 -4.09 3.84
C LYS A 99 6.97 -3.03 3.68
N GLU A 100 6.82 -1.89 4.35
CA GLU A 100 7.82 -0.83 4.35
C GLU A 100 9.13 -1.29 5.02
N ALA A 101 9.04 -1.97 6.17
CA ALA A 101 10.18 -2.53 6.89
C ALA A 101 10.89 -3.60 6.05
N ASN A 102 10.14 -4.56 5.47
CA ASN A 102 10.72 -5.58 4.59
C ASN A 102 11.51 -4.93 3.44
N ARG A 103 10.95 -3.91 2.78
CA ARG A 103 11.64 -3.13 1.73
C ARG A 103 12.94 -2.46 2.21
N LYS A 104 12.93 -1.85 3.40
CA LYS A 104 14.12 -1.20 4.00
C LYS A 104 15.17 -2.24 4.43
N GLY A 105 14.75 -3.43 4.83
CA GLY A 105 15.62 -4.55 5.23
C GLY A 105 16.34 -5.28 4.08
N LEU A 106 15.89 -5.13 2.83
CA LEU A 106 16.54 -5.72 1.67
C LEU A 106 17.97 -5.13 1.46
N LYS A 107 19.01 -5.97 1.47
CA LYS A 107 20.41 -5.53 1.24
C LYS A 107 20.56 -4.90 -0.14
N LEU A 108 21.14 -3.69 -0.20
CA LEU A 108 21.27 -2.85 -1.41
C LEU A 108 21.99 -3.51 -2.60
N PHE A 109 22.84 -4.52 -2.37
CA PHE A 109 23.76 -5.03 -3.38
C PHE A 109 23.64 -6.54 -3.69
N SER A 110 22.56 -7.20 -3.25
CA SER A 110 22.31 -8.61 -3.63
C SER A 110 21.51 -8.68 -4.94
N LYS A 111 22.09 -9.23 -6.01
CA LYS A 111 21.46 -9.35 -7.36
C LYS A 111 20.08 -10.02 -7.34
N SER A 112 19.81 -10.92 -6.40
CA SER A 112 18.51 -11.58 -6.22
C SER A 112 17.43 -10.62 -5.66
N SER A 113 17.83 -9.57 -4.94
CA SER A 113 16.94 -8.62 -4.28
C SER A 113 16.41 -7.50 -5.17
N TRP A 114 16.99 -7.29 -6.36
CA TRP A 114 16.64 -6.15 -7.22
C TRP A 114 15.24 -6.29 -7.82
N ASN A 115 14.91 -7.49 -8.31
CA ASN A 115 13.58 -7.79 -8.85
C ASN A 115 12.48 -7.68 -7.77
N HIS A 116 12.78 -8.11 -6.54
CA HIS A 116 11.85 -7.97 -5.42
C HIS A 116 11.66 -6.51 -4.99
N ARG A 117 12.72 -5.69 -5.05
CA ARG A 117 12.60 -4.24 -4.80
C ARG A 117 11.78 -3.52 -5.86
N LEU A 118 12.04 -3.79 -7.13
CA LEU A 118 11.24 -3.24 -8.23
C LEU A 118 9.78 -3.66 -8.13
N ALA A 119 9.53 -4.94 -7.84
CA ALA A 119 8.17 -5.42 -7.59
C ALA A 119 7.54 -4.72 -6.37
N ALA A 120 8.29 -4.51 -5.28
CA ALA A 120 7.77 -3.82 -4.10
C ALA A 120 7.49 -2.33 -4.34
N GLU A 121 8.36 -1.62 -5.07
CA GLU A 121 8.13 -0.23 -5.48
C GLU A 121 6.99 -0.11 -6.47
N PHE A 122 6.89 -1.05 -7.42
CA PHE A 122 5.73 -1.15 -8.31
C PHE A 122 4.45 -1.37 -7.53
N MET A 123 4.43 -2.31 -6.57
CA MET A 123 3.28 -2.55 -5.71
C MET A 123 2.92 -1.34 -4.86
N ARG A 124 3.91 -0.55 -4.41
CA ARG A 124 3.68 0.70 -3.68
C ARG A 124 3.08 1.77 -4.58
N ALA A 125 3.64 1.95 -5.78
CA ALA A 125 3.21 2.96 -6.74
C ALA A 125 1.82 2.65 -7.32
N VAL A 126 1.54 1.40 -7.66
CA VAL A 126 0.26 1.00 -8.27
C VAL A 126 -0.81 0.79 -7.22
N PHE A 127 -0.52 0.06 -6.14
CA PHE A 127 -1.55 -0.35 -5.20
C PHE A 127 -1.52 0.41 -3.88
N GLY A 128 -0.42 1.10 -3.54
CA GLY A 128 -0.20 1.56 -2.16
C GLY A 128 -0.35 0.41 -1.16
N TYR A 129 0.11 -0.79 -1.55
CA TYR A 129 -0.15 -2.06 -0.86
C TYR A 129 -1.64 -2.46 -0.71
N GLY A 130 -2.53 -1.91 -1.55
CA GLY A 130 -3.96 -2.22 -1.60
C GLY A 130 -4.85 -1.26 -0.81
N GLU A 131 -4.28 -0.20 -0.22
CA GLU A 131 -4.98 0.72 0.69
C GLU A 131 -5.25 2.11 0.07
N GLN A 132 -4.54 2.48 -1.00
CA GLN A 132 -4.58 3.85 -1.55
C GLN A 132 -5.14 3.86 -2.98
N TRP A 133 -6.46 3.93 -3.10
CA TRP A 133 -7.17 4.03 -4.40
C TRP A 133 -6.74 5.27 -5.22
N LEU A 134 -6.31 6.35 -4.55
CA LEU A 134 -5.81 7.57 -5.20
C LEU A 134 -4.57 7.33 -6.06
N ASN A 135 -3.71 6.36 -5.71
CA ASN A 135 -2.51 6.05 -6.49
C ASN A 135 -2.88 5.46 -7.85
N ILE A 136 -3.97 4.68 -7.90
CA ILE A 136 -4.49 4.11 -9.15
C ILE A 136 -5.05 5.22 -10.03
N LEU A 137 -5.78 6.19 -9.47
CA LEU A 137 -6.23 7.36 -10.24
C LEU A 137 -5.07 8.18 -10.80
N PHE A 138 -4.03 8.39 -9.99
CA PHE A 138 -2.83 9.08 -10.46
C PHE A 138 -2.14 8.29 -11.58
N LEU A 139 -2.02 6.97 -11.46
CA LEU A 139 -1.46 6.11 -12.49
C LEU A 139 -2.27 6.16 -13.79
N ILE A 140 -3.61 6.13 -13.69
CA ILE A 140 -4.51 6.29 -14.83
C ILE A 140 -4.24 7.62 -15.54
N ALA A 141 -4.14 8.72 -14.80
CA ALA A 141 -3.81 10.02 -15.37
C ALA A 141 -2.42 9.99 -16.05
N VAL A 142 -1.39 9.45 -15.40
CA VAL A 142 -0.04 9.34 -15.97
C VAL A 142 -0.04 8.53 -17.27
N VAL A 143 -0.79 7.43 -17.36
CA VAL A 143 -0.90 6.63 -18.59
C VAL A 143 -1.60 7.41 -19.70
N ILE A 144 -2.74 8.07 -19.40
CA ILE A 144 -3.47 8.87 -20.38
C ILE A 144 -2.60 10.02 -20.91
N PHE A 145 -1.98 10.80 -20.01
CA PHE A 145 -1.12 11.91 -20.42
C PHE A 145 0.15 11.43 -21.15
N GLY A 146 0.73 10.30 -20.73
CA GLY A 146 1.91 9.71 -21.36
C GLY A 146 1.64 9.20 -22.76
N LEU A 147 0.52 8.51 -22.97
CA LEU A 147 0.10 8.04 -24.30
C LEU A 147 -0.33 9.20 -25.19
N ALA A 148 -1.06 10.19 -24.65
CA ALA A 148 -1.36 11.42 -25.39
C ALA A 148 -0.10 12.14 -25.88
N ALA A 149 0.93 12.25 -25.03
CA ALA A 149 2.22 12.80 -25.45
C ALA A 149 2.90 11.93 -26.52
N ALA A 150 2.90 10.60 -26.36
CA ALA A 150 3.47 9.69 -27.37
C ALA A 150 2.74 9.80 -28.73
N TYR A 151 1.41 9.92 -28.71
CA TYR A 151 0.59 10.17 -29.89
C TYR A 151 0.86 11.55 -30.50
N TYR A 152 1.10 12.57 -29.70
CA TYR A 152 1.45 13.91 -30.20
C TYR A 152 2.81 13.94 -30.91
N PHE A 153 3.83 13.30 -30.33
CA PHE A 153 5.20 13.34 -30.86
C PHE A 153 5.44 12.35 -32.01
N TRP A 154 4.86 11.15 -31.94
CA TRP A 154 5.11 10.08 -32.92
C TRP A 154 3.88 9.72 -33.77
N GLY A 155 2.68 10.17 -33.38
CA GLY A 155 1.46 9.83 -34.09
C GLY A 155 1.21 10.75 -35.28
N SER A 156 0.77 10.15 -36.39
CA SER A 156 0.37 10.89 -37.58
C SER A 156 -1.13 11.18 -37.52
N PHE A 157 -1.49 12.35 -36.99
CA PHE A 157 -2.85 12.88 -36.92
C PHE A 157 -3.03 14.06 -37.91
N SER A 158 -4.22 14.21 -38.50
CA SER A 158 -4.43 15.25 -39.54
C SER A 158 -4.60 16.67 -39.01
N SER A 159 -4.87 16.83 -37.71
CA SER A 159 -5.00 18.12 -37.01
C SER A 159 -4.54 17.89 -35.58
N SER A 160 -3.39 18.45 -35.19
CA SER A 160 -2.68 18.03 -33.98
C SER A 160 -2.63 19.13 -32.91
N SER A 161 -3.78 19.43 -32.31
CA SER A 161 -3.76 20.02 -30.97
C SER A 161 -3.50 18.92 -29.95
N PHE A 162 -2.65 19.18 -28.95
CA PHE A 162 -2.40 18.24 -27.85
C PHE A 162 -3.70 17.81 -27.16
N TRP A 163 -4.69 18.71 -27.08
CA TRP A 163 -5.99 18.44 -26.49
C TRP A 163 -6.79 17.39 -27.26
N ASP A 164 -6.65 17.32 -28.58
CA ASP A 164 -7.35 16.33 -29.40
C ASP A 164 -6.73 14.94 -29.24
N THR A 165 -5.40 14.87 -29.10
CA THR A 165 -4.68 13.63 -28.78
C THR A 165 -4.94 13.15 -27.35
N LEU A 166 -5.09 14.09 -26.40
CA LEU A 166 -5.45 13.79 -25.02
C LEU A 166 -6.87 13.25 -24.93
N TYR A 167 -7.81 13.86 -25.66
CA TYR A 167 -9.18 13.37 -25.77
C TYR A 167 -9.23 11.97 -26.39
N TYR A 168 -8.46 11.73 -27.47
CA TYR A 168 -8.34 10.39 -28.07
C TYR A 168 -7.85 9.35 -27.06
N SER A 169 -6.75 9.62 -26.35
CA SER A 169 -6.21 8.71 -25.33
C SER A 169 -7.20 8.44 -24.21
N ALA A 170 -7.88 9.46 -23.68
CA ALA A 170 -8.89 9.29 -22.64
C ALA A 170 -10.08 8.42 -23.10
N VAL A 171 -10.59 8.64 -24.31
CA VAL A 171 -11.70 7.85 -24.89
C VAL A 171 -11.28 6.41 -25.20
N SER A 172 -10.05 6.21 -25.68
CA SER A 172 -9.49 4.89 -25.95
C SER A 172 -9.27 4.13 -24.64
N PHE A 173 -8.69 4.78 -23.64
CA PHE A 173 -8.44 4.22 -22.32
C PHE A 173 -9.73 3.79 -21.62
N THR A 174 -10.78 4.60 -21.68
CA THR A 174 -12.09 4.27 -21.10
C THR A 174 -12.90 3.27 -21.94
N ALA A 175 -12.40 2.89 -23.12
CA ALA A 175 -13.09 2.06 -24.11
C ALA A 175 -14.49 2.60 -24.51
N LEU A 176 -14.72 3.92 -24.40
CA LEU A 176 -16.01 4.57 -24.71
C LEU A 176 -16.33 4.59 -26.21
N GLY A 177 -15.31 4.65 -27.09
CA GLY A 177 -15.50 4.43 -28.53
C GLY A 177 -16.33 5.50 -29.28
N TYR A 178 -16.15 6.79 -28.99
CA TYR A 178 -16.80 7.87 -29.74
C TYR A 178 -16.20 8.03 -31.15
N GLY A 179 -16.61 7.14 -32.07
CA GLY A 179 -15.98 6.90 -33.38
C GLY A 179 -16.00 8.00 -34.43
N GLN A 180 -16.48 9.21 -34.13
CA GLN A 180 -16.53 10.32 -35.10
C GLN A 180 -15.95 11.66 -34.63
N TRP A 181 -15.71 11.85 -33.33
CA TRP A 181 -15.23 13.14 -32.78
C TRP A 181 -13.75 13.12 -32.39
N ALA A 182 -13.14 11.94 -32.31
CA ALA A 182 -11.71 11.82 -32.11
C ALA A 182 -10.98 11.71 -33.46
N PRO A 183 -9.82 12.36 -33.62
CA PRO A 183 -9.07 12.30 -34.87
C PRO A 183 -8.70 10.84 -35.14
N GLN A 184 -9.07 10.33 -36.32
CA GLN A 184 -8.85 8.92 -36.64
C GLN A 184 -7.35 8.66 -36.79
N PRO A 185 -6.74 7.87 -35.90
CA PRO A 185 -5.32 7.57 -35.99
C PRO A 185 -5.05 6.77 -37.26
N THR A 186 -3.91 7.03 -37.90
CA THR A 186 -3.42 6.25 -39.05
C THR A 186 -2.25 5.37 -38.61
N GLY A 187 -2.08 4.20 -39.26
CA GLY A 187 -0.96 3.29 -38.98
C GLY A 187 -0.98 2.65 -37.59
N TRP A 188 0.17 2.66 -36.92
CA TRP A 188 0.42 1.95 -35.65
C TRP A 188 -0.39 2.52 -34.46
N ALA A 189 -0.83 3.77 -34.54
CA ALA A 189 -1.61 4.41 -33.48
C ALA A 189 -2.99 3.75 -33.27
N LYS A 190 -3.56 3.08 -34.27
CA LYS A 190 -4.77 2.25 -34.11
C LYS A 190 -4.52 1.04 -33.20
N VAL A 191 -3.38 0.38 -33.39
CA VAL A 191 -3.00 -0.81 -32.60
C VAL A 191 -2.65 -0.39 -31.18
N ALA A 192 -1.96 0.74 -31.02
CA ALA A 192 -1.68 1.33 -29.72
C ALA A 192 -2.96 1.70 -28.95
N GLY A 193 -3.95 2.32 -29.62
CA GLY A 193 -5.25 2.62 -28.99
C GLY A 193 -6.01 1.37 -28.56
N ALA A 194 -5.97 0.29 -29.36
CA ALA A 194 -6.56 -0.99 -28.97
C ALA A 194 -5.87 -1.61 -27.73
N ALA A 195 -4.53 -1.52 -27.66
CA ALA A 195 -3.78 -1.97 -26.48
C ALA A 195 -4.08 -1.10 -25.24
N GLU A 196 -4.21 0.21 -25.43
CA GLU A 196 -4.57 1.18 -24.40
C GLU A 196 -5.96 0.88 -23.80
N ALA A 197 -6.94 0.51 -24.62
CA ALA A 197 -8.27 0.11 -24.14
C ALA A 197 -8.21 -1.13 -23.24
N ILE A 198 -7.40 -2.13 -23.60
CA ILE A 198 -7.20 -3.33 -22.76
C ILE A 198 -6.60 -2.93 -21.40
N ILE A 199 -5.54 -2.12 -21.41
CA ILE A 199 -4.90 -1.61 -20.19
C ILE A 199 -5.91 -0.84 -19.33
N GLY A 200 -6.73 0.00 -19.96
CA GLY A 200 -7.74 0.80 -19.28
C GLY A 200 -8.83 -0.03 -18.61
N VAL A 201 -9.32 -1.08 -19.26
CA VAL A 201 -10.27 -2.03 -18.64
C VAL A 201 -9.67 -2.68 -17.39
N PHE A 202 -8.41 -3.14 -17.46
CA PHE A 202 -7.73 -3.71 -16.28
C PHE A 202 -7.57 -2.67 -15.15
N MET A 203 -7.14 -1.45 -15.47
CA MET A 203 -6.95 -0.40 -14.47
C MET A 203 -8.27 0.04 -13.81
N MET A 204 -9.36 0.13 -14.58
CA MET A 204 -10.69 0.43 -14.05
C MET A 204 -11.20 -0.69 -13.14
N ALA A 205 -10.97 -1.95 -13.49
CA ALA A 205 -11.31 -3.09 -12.63
C ALA A 205 -10.53 -3.05 -11.31
N LEU A 206 -9.22 -2.75 -11.35
CA LEU A 206 -8.39 -2.61 -10.15
C LEU A 206 -8.82 -1.42 -9.28
N LEU A 207 -9.18 -0.29 -9.90
CA LEU A 207 -9.73 0.87 -9.21
C LEU A 207 -11.02 0.48 -8.46
N LEU A 208 -11.94 -0.23 -9.12
CA LEU A 208 -13.19 -0.66 -8.50
C LEU A 208 -12.94 -1.61 -7.32
N VAL A 209 -12.06 -2.61 -7.48
CA VAL A 209 -11.75 -3.57 -6.41
C VAL A 209 -11.14 -2.88 -5.19
N THR A 210 -10.17 -1.99 -5.40
CA THR A 210 -9.52 -1.26 -4.30
C THR A 210 -10.46 -0.24 -3.66
N PHE A 211 -11.29 0.42 -4.45
CA PHE A 211 -12.32 1.33 -3.97
C PHE A 211 -13.32 0.58 -3.09
N VAL A 212 -13.95 -0.48 -3.60
CA VAL A 212 -14.92 -1.28 -2.84
C VAL A 212 -14.30 -1.79 -1.55
N ARG A 213 -13.09 -2.36 -1.61
CA ARG A 213 -12.38 -2.86 -0.42
C ARG A 213 -12.18 -1.80 0.65
N LYS A 214 -11.98 -0.53 0.27
CA LYS A 214 -11.80 0.58 1.22
C LYS A 214 -13.10 1.00 1.91
N TRP A 215 -14.25 0.81 1.26
CA TRP A 215 -15.56 1.18 1.77
C TRP A 215 -16.32 0.03 2.45
N THR A 216 -15.95 -1.22 2.16
CA THR A 216 -16.55 -2.41 2.80
C THR A 216 -15.85 -2.84 4.09
N ARG A 217 -14.66 -2.30 4.36
CA ARG A 217 -13.97 -2.44 5.65
C ARG A 217 -14.41 -1.33 6.57
#